data_AF-A0AAU5ZKZ1-F1
#
_entry.id   AF-A0AAU5ZKZ1-F1
#
_cell.length_a   1.000
_cell.length_b   1.000
_cell.length_c   1.000
_cell.angle_alpha   90.00
_cell.angle_beta   90.00
_cell.angle_gamma   90.00
#
_symmetry.space_group_name_H-M   'P 1'
#
loop_
_entity.id
_entity.type
_entity.pdbx_description
1 polymer ?
#
loop_
_entity_poly.entity_id
_entity_poly.type
_entity_poly.pdbx_seq_one_letter_code
_entity_poly.pdbx_strand_id
1 'polypeptide(L)'
;MRHPEAPAQHARLGRLPPAEPDRCVVLESLDDPAAHVSGLSTRARFFQFAHDFRRNAKVPFEYGVRGDGLVLRLADAMDFLTRKDYGDNWVSEAHEQFCGLNLAGWSAVAERAGFHVDPASRAWRKDWVIEHRIAPVASLTSLDGDPIAWPDTRQLLVARR
;
A
#
# COMPACT_ATOMS: atom_id res chain seq x y z
N MET A 1 -11.01 19.61 -5.70
CA MET A 1 -12.12 19.11 -4.85
C MET A 1 -11.62 17.84 -4.19
N ARG A 2 -11.35 17.84 -2.87
CA ARG A 2 -10.92 16.61 -2.16
C ARG A 2 -12.14 15.69 -2.08
N HIS A 3 -12.00 14.48 -2.59
CA HIS A 3 -13.04 13.45 -2.43
C HIS A 3 -13.21 13.14 -0.94
N PRO A 4 -14.44 12.84 -0.47
CA PRO A 4 -14.60 12.29 0.86
C PRO A 4 -13.88 10.96 0.90
N GLU A 5 -12.72 10.92 1.54
CA GLU A 5 -12.03 9.67 1.83
C GLU A 5 -12.95 8.84 2.73
N ALA A 6 -13.07 7.54 2.43
CA ALA A 6 -13.56 6.61 3.43
C ALA A 6 -12.76 6.84 4.73
N PRO A 7 -13.37 6.76 5.92
CA PRO A 7 -12.68 7.04 7.17
C PRO A 7 -11.36 6.26 7.18
N ALA A 8 -10.25 6.99 7.34
CA ALA A 8 -8.92 6.42 7.29
C ALA A 8 -8.80 5.37 8.39
N GLN A 9 -8.98 4.10 8.03
CA GLN A 9 -8.71 2.99 8.91
C GLN A 9 -7.21 3.00 9.15
N HIS A 10 -6.81 3.34 10.37
CA HIS A 10 -5.42 3.22 10.77
C HIS A 10 -5.18 1.78 11.15
N ALA A 11 -4.16 1.18 10.55
CA ALA A 11 -3.71 -0.14 10.89
C ALA A 11 -2.30 -0.06 11.46
N ARG A 12 -2.03 -0.90 12.46
CA ARG A 12 -0.67 -1.21 12.84
C ARG A 12 -0.19 -2.35 11.98
N LEU A 13 0.89 -2.12 11.24
CA LEU A 13 1.68 -3.17 10.62
C LEU A 13 2.56 -3.80 11.72
N GLY A 14 2.36 -5.08 12.00
CA GLY A 14 3.11 -5.84 13.01
C GLY A 14 4.60 -5.98 12.68
N ARG A 15 5.31 -6.77 13.49
CA ARG A 15 6.77 -6.93 13.41
C ARG A 15 7.24 -7.33 12.02
N LEU A 16 7.76 -6.36 11.27
CA LEU A 16 8.58 -6.64 10.08
C LEU A 16 9.93 -7.20 10.56
N PRO A 17 10.52 -8.20 9.86
CA PRO A 17 11.81 -8.78 10.24
C PRO A 17 12.88 -7.69 10.40
N PRO A 18 13.72 -7.75 11.45
CA PRO A 18 14.67 -6.69 11.76
C PRO A 18 15.90 -6.74 10.85
N ALA A 19 16.37 -5.57 10.37
CA ALA A 19 17.76 -5.09 10.40
C ALA A 19 17.97 -3.94 9.38
N GLU A 20 18.97 -3.10 9.68
CA GLU A 20 19.41 -1.81 9.10
C GLU A 20 18.80 -0.55 9.78
N PRO A 21 19.60 0.51 10.01
CA PRO A 21 19.10 1.83 10.43
C PRO A 21 18.17 2.41 9.36
N ASP A 22 17.31 3.36 9.75
CA ASP A 22 16.42 4.14 8.86
C ASP A 22 17.25 5.03 7.90
N ARG A 23 17.99 4.41 6.98
CA ARG A 23 18.84 5.06 5.99
C ARG A 23 18.26 4.78 4.62
N CYS A 24 17.49 5.73 4.12
CA CYS A 24 17.02 5.72 2.75
C CYS A 24 18.12 6.30 1.85
N VAL A 25 18.17 5.83 0.61
CA VAL A 25 19.09 6.34 -0.41
C VAL A 25 18.32 6.90 -1.60
N VAL A 26 18.98 7.73 -2.41
CA VAL A 26 18.42 8.19 -3.68
C VAL A 26 18.68 7.11 -4.73
N LEU A 27 17.67 6.28 -5.01
CA LEU A 27 17.81 5.11 -5.87
C LEU A 27 18.24 5.46 -7.29
N GLU A 28 17.81 6.62 -7.80
CA GLU A 28 18.17 7.11 -9.15
C GLU A 28 19.65 7.45 -9.29
N SER A 29 20.40 7.52 -8.18
CA SER A 29 21.85 7.76 -8.17
C SER A 29 22.67 6.47 -8.11
N LEU A 30 22.04 5.31 -7.98
CA LEU A 30 22.71 4.01 -7.90
C LEU A 30 22.89 3.39 -9.29
N ASP A 31 23.99 2.69 -9.48
CA ASP A 31 24.21 1.89 -10.70
C ASP A 31 23.24 0.71 -10.81
N ASP A 32 22.87 0.11 -9.67
CA ASP A 32 21.91 -1.00 -9.58
C ASP A 32 20.93 -0.83 -8.40
N PRO A 33 19.85 -0.05 -8.59
CA PRO A 33 18.84 0.16 -7.56
C PRO A 33 18.06 -1.12 -7.23
N ALA A 34 17.88 -2.02 -8.19
CA ALA A 34 17.14 -3.26 -8.00
C ALA A 34 17.87 -4.21 -7.04
N ALA A 35 19.19 -4.36 -7.21
CA ALA A 35 20.02 -5.14 -6.29
C ALA A 35 20.02 -4.54 -4.88
N HIS A 36 20.11 -3.20 -4.77
CA HIS A 36 20.05 -2.52 -3.47
C HIS A 36 18.74 -2.85 -2.73
N VAL A 37 17.60 -2.60 -3.37
CA VAL A 37 16.27 -2.85 -2.78
C VAL A 37 16.06 -4.33 -2.46
N SER A 38 16.54 -5.23 -3.33
CA SER A 38 16.42 -6.67 -3.12
C SER A 38 17.18 -7.16 -1.89
N GLY A 39 18.32 -6.53 -1.56
CA GLY A 39 19.10 -6.81 -0.35
C GLY A 39 18.47 -6.30 0.95
N LEU A 40 17.49 -5.41 0.88
CA LEU A 40 16.84 -4.84 2.07
C LEU A 40 15.89 -5.85 2.75
N SER A 41 15.84 -5.79 4.08
CA SER A 41 14.76 -6.41 4.87
C SER A 41 13.40 -5.79 4.52
N THR A 42 12.30 -6.49 4.76
CA THR A 42 10.95 -5.93 4.55
C THR A 42 10.77 -4.61 5.32
N ARG A 43 11.36 -4.47 6.50
CA ARG A 43 11.33 -3.22 7.28
C ARG A 43 12.13 -2.11 6.61
N ALA A 44 13.34 -2.38 6.15
CA ALA A 44 14.14 -1.38 5.44
C ALA A 44 13.47 -0.96 4.12
N ARG A 45 12.85 -1.91 3.40
CA ARG A 45 12.02 -1.62 2.23
C ARG A 45 10.86 -0.69 2.55
N PHE A 46 10.23 -0.81 3.71
CA PHE A 46 9.18 0.13 4.12
C PHE A 46 9.70 1.56 4.20
N PHE A 47 10.86 1.79 4.82
CA PHE A 47 11.42 3.13 4.93
C PHE A 47 11.83 3.69 3.59
N GLN A 48 12.49 2.89 2.75
CA GLN A 48 12.80 3.27 1.38
C GLN A 48 11.52 3.61 0.60
N PHE A 49 10.47 2.81 0.76
CA PHE A 49 9.18 3.05 0.11
C PHE A 49 8.53 4.35 0.61
N ALA A 50 8.52 4.61 1.91
CA ALA A 50 8.00 5.84 2.49
C ALA A 50 8.76 7.10 2.01
N HIS A 51 10.06 6.96 1.71
CA HIS A 51 10.88 8.02 1.13
C HIS A 51 10.57 8.27 -0.35
N ASP A 52 10.34 7.21 -1.13
CA ASP A 52 10.17 7.31 -2.59
C ASP A 52 8.71 7.53 -3.02
N PHE A 53 7.76 6.95 -2.30
CA PHE A 53 6.38 6.85 -2.74
C PHE A 53 5.67 8.21 -2.78
N ARG A 54 5.12 8.54 -3.95
CA ARG A 54 4.47 9.83 -4.25
C ARG A 54 5.38 11.06 -4.02
N ARG A 55 6.70 10.88 -3.87
CA ARG A 55 7.66 11.97 -3.66
C ARG A 55 7.55 13.06 -4.73
N ASN A 56 7.41 12.66 -5.99
CA ASN A 56 7.25 13.58 -7.13
C ASN A 56 5.94 14.37 -7.11
N ALA A 57 4.89 13.83 -6.47
CA ALA A 57 3.64 14.55 -6.24
C ALA A 57 3.74 15.53 -5.05
N LYS A 58 4.87 15.56 -4.33
CA LYS A 58 5.09 16.37 -3.11
C LYS A 58 4.04 16.12 -2.02
N VAL A 59 3.52 14.90 -1.97
CA VAL A 59 2.58 14.44 -0.93
C VAL A 59 3.39 13.61 0.08
N PRO A 60 3.46 14.03 1.36
CA PRO A 60 4.14 13.24 2.39
C PRO A 60 3.51 11.86 2.56
N PHE A 61 4.34 10.85 2.81
CA PHE A 61 3.88 9.54 3.26
C PHE A 61 3.84 9.50 4.79
N GLU A 62 2.64 9.55 5.36
CA GLU A 62 2.47 9.66 6.82
C GLU A 62 2.48 8.29 7.50
N TYR A 63 3.37 8.14 8.49
CA TYR A 63 3.42 6.97 9.35
C TYR A 63 4.00 7.35 10.74
N GLY A 64 3.72 6.51 11.74
CA GLY A 64 4.35 6.58 13.06
C GLY A 64 5.00 5.25 13.43
N VAL A 65 6.07 5.30 14.22
CA VAL A 65 6.70 4.09 14.78
C VAL A 65 6.21 3.88 16.22
N ARG A 66 5.79 2.65 16.54
CA ARG A 66 5.31 2.24 17.87
C ARG A 66 5.91 0.90 18.25
N GLY A 67 6.95 0.92 19.08
CA GLY A 67 7.74 -0.26 19.39
C GLY A 67 8.35 -0.83 18.11
N ASP A 68 8.05 -2.09 17.81
CA ASP A 68 8.46 -2.80 16.59
C ASP A 68 7.52 -2.62 15.39
N GLY A 69 6.35 -1.99 15.59
CA GLY A 69 5.33 -1.81 14.57
C GLY A 69 5.30 -0.42 13.93
N LEU A 70 4.52 -0.31 12.86
CA LEU A 70 4.28 0.92 12.12
C LEU A 70 2.79 1.24 12.16
N VAL A 71 2.43 2.49 12.43
CA VAL A 71 1.04 2.97 12.45
C VAL A 71 0.85 3.89 11.26
N LEU A 72 -0.06 3.52 10.37
CA LEU A 72 -0.34 4.24 9.13
C LEU A 72 -1.75 3.93 8.62
N ARG A 73 -2.19 4.62 7.58
CA ARG A 73 -3.45 4.28 6.91
C ARG A 73 -3.36 2.88 6.34
N LEU A 74 -4.44 2.10 6.45
CA LEU A 74 -4.54 0.76 5.86
C LEU A 74 -4.27 0.79 4.36
N ALA A 75 -4.77 1.82 3.66
CA ALA A 75 -4.49 2.04 2.25
C ALA A 75 -2.98 2.12 1.96
N ASP A 76 -2.25 2.91 2.76
CA ASP A 76 -0.81 3.11 2.59
C ASP A 76 0.00 1.84 2.97
N ALA A 77 -0.46 1.11 4.00
CA ALA A 77 0.10 -0.19 4.33
C ALA A 77 -0.08 -1.20 3.18
N MET A 78 -1.26 -1.27 2.58
CA MET A 78 -1.52 -2.17 1.45
C MET A 78 -0.81 -1.75 0.17
N ASP A 79 -0.69 -0.44 -0.07
CA ASP A 79 0.13 0.13 -1.14
C ASP A 79 1.58 -0.38 -1.05
N PHE A 80 2.19 -0.34 0.15
CA PHE A 80 3.52 -0.91 0.39
C PHE A 80 3.54 -2.45 0.23
N LEU A 81 2.67 -3.17 0.94
CA LEU A 81 2.73 -4.64 1.04
C LEU A 81 2.51 -5.35 -0.30
N THR A 82 1.76 -4.74 -1.21
CA THR A 82 1.50 -5.28 -2.55
C THR A 82 2.62 -5.02 -3.54
N ARG A 83 3.56 -4.11 -3.22
CA ARG A 83 4.66 -3.68 -4.10
C ARG A 83 6.06 -3.98 -3.58
N LYS A 84 6.22 -4.28 -2.28
CA LYS A 84 7.51 -4.55 -1.62
C LYS A 84 8.41 -5.60 -2.28
N ASP A 85 7.85 -6.42 -3.18
CA ASP A 85 8.55 -7.51 -3.86
C ASP A 85 8.93 -7.18 -5.32
N TYR A 86 8.59 -5.99 -5.82
CA TYR A 86 8.86 -5.54 -7.19
C TYR A 86 10.18 -4.76 -7.24
N GLY A 87 11.28 -5.39 -6.82
CA GLY A 87 12.60 -4.75 -6.73
C GLY A 87 13.08 -4.16 -8.06
N ASP A 88 12.90 -4.91 -9.15
CA ASP A 88 13.33 -4.51 -10.50
C ASP A 88 12.60 -3.25 -11.01
N ASN A 89 11.36 -3.03 -10.55
CA ASN A 89 10.50 -1.94 -11.00
C ASN A 89 10.29 -0.88 -9.91
N TRP A 90 11.05 -0.93 -8.81
CA TRP A 90 10.75 -0.19 -7.59
C TRP A 90 10.46 1.30 -7.80
N VAL A 91 11.29 1.98 -8.60
CA VAL A 91 11.14 3.42 -8.87
C VAL A 91 9.83 3.72 -9.61
N SER A 92 9.45 2.89 -10.59
CA SER A 92 8.17 3.05 -11.29
C SER A 92 7.00 2.76 -10.36
N GLU A 93 7.10 1.65 -9.63
CA GLU A 93 6.08 1.22 -8.66
C GLU A 93 5.84 2.30 -7.60
N ALA A 94 6.87 2.98 -7.10
CA ALA A 94 6.77 4.09 -6.15
C ALA A 94 6.07 5.35 -6.70
N HIS A 95 5.82 5.42 -8.01
CA HIS A 95 5.05 6.51 -8.62
C HIS A 95 3.57 6.18 -8.83
N GLU A 96 3.15 4.94 -8.59
CA GLU A 96 1.77 4.48 -8.81
C GLU A 96 1.02 4.30 -7.49
N GLN A 97 -0.20 4.84 -7.36
CA GLN A 97 -1.05 4.61 -6.18
C GLN A 97 -2.20 3.67 -6.53
N PHE A 98 -2.23 2.49 -5.91
CA PHE A 98 -3.29 1.49 -6.16
C PHE A 98 -4.40 1.53 -5.12
N CYS A 99 -4.06 1.80 -3.86
CA CYS A 99 -5.01 1.73 -2.75
C CYS A 99 -5.69 3.08 -2.44
N GLY A 100 -5.69 4.02 -3.38
CA GLY A 100 -6.30 5.35 -3.18
C GLY A 100 -7.84 5.33 -3.09
N LEU A 101 -8.50 4.41 -3.81
CA LEU A 101 -9.95 4.23 -3.79
C LEU A 101 -10.30 2.75 -3.79
N ASN A 102 -11.25 2.37 -2.93
CA ASN A 102 -11.90 1.07 -2.99
C ASN A 102 -13.01 1.06 -4.06
N LEU A 103 -13.68 -0.07 -4.25
CA LEU A 103 -14.75 -0.19 -5.25
C LEU A 103 -15.82 0.88 -5.08
N ALA A 104 -16.27 1.14 -3.85
CA ALA A 104 -17.29 2.17 -3.61
C ALA A 104 -16.79 3.58 -4.04
N GLY A 105 -15.53 3.89 -3.75
CA GLY A 105 -14.89 5.14 -4.19
C GLY A 105 -14.85 5.26 -5.73
N TRP A 106 -14.43 4.20 -6.41
CA TRP A 106 -14.39 4.16 -7.88
C TRP A 106 -15.79 4.19 -8.51
N SER A 107 -16.76 3.46 -7.96
CA SER A 107 -18.16 3.50 -8.39
C SER A 107 -18.71 4.93 -8.29
N ALA A 108 -18.47 5.60 -7.17
CA ALA A 108 -18.92 6.99 -7.00
C ALA A 108 -18.23 7.96 -7.98
N VAL A 109 -16.98 7.71 -8.39
CA VAL A 109 -16.31 8.47 -9.46
C VAL A 109 -17.02 8.25 -10.80
N ALA A 110 -17.32 7.00 -11.16
CA ALA A 110 -17.99 6.67 -12.41
C ALA A 110 -19.41 7.25 -12.49
N GLU A 111 -20.19 7.13 -11.42
CA GLU A 111 -21.56 7.66 -11.35
C GLU A 111 -21.60 9.18 -11.47
N ARG A 112 -20.68 9.89 -10.81
CA ARG A 112 -20.55 11.35 -10.97
C ARG A 112 -20.18 11.77 -12.40
N ALA A 113 -19.49 10.90 -13.15
CA ALA A 113 -19.19 11.12 -14.55
C ALA A 113 -20.37 10.77 -15.49
N GLY A 114 -21.52 10.33 -14.95
CA GLY A 114 -22.73 10.01 -15.71
C GLY A 114 -22.79 8.58 -16.22
N PHE A 115 -21.99 7.66 -15.66
CA PHE A 115 -22.09 6.23 -15.97
C PHE A 115 -22.99 5.50 -14.98
N HIS A 116 -23.58 4.40 -15.42
CA HIS A 116 -24.23 3.42 -14.55
C HIS A 116 -23.27 2.27 -14.26
N VAL A 117 -23.02 1.99 -12.98
CA VAL A 117 -22.20 0.87 -12.54
C VAL A 117 -23.00 -0.43 -12.68
N ASP A 118 -22.42 -1.40 -13.37
CA ASP A 118 -23.05 -2.69 -13.59
C ASP A 118 -22.99 -3.56 -12.32
N PRO A 119 -24.06 -4.31 -11.97
CA PRO A 119 -24.06 -5.23 -10.83
C PRO A 119 -22.98 -6.31 -10.85
N ALA A 120 -22.37 -6.61 -12.00
CA ALA A 120 -21.24 -7.53 -12.09
C ALA A 120 -19.94 -6.98 -11.45
N SER A 121 -19.89 -5.67 -11.17
CA SER A 121 -18.78 -5.01 -10.50
C SER A 121 -18.64 -5.51 -9.08
N ARG A 122 -17.41 -5.88 -8.68
CA ARG A 122 -17.13 -6.45 -7.36
C ARG A 122 -15.67 -6.29 -6.97
N ALA A 123 -15.45 -6.26 -5.66
CA ALA A 123 -14.14 -6.38 -5.06
C ALA A 123 -13.99 -7.79 -4.48
N TRP A 124 -12.77 -8.29 -4.46
CA TRP A 124 -12.46 -9.55 -3.82
C TRP A 124 -11.01 -9.63 -3.39
N ARG A 125 -10.76 -10.43 -2.37
CA ARG A 125 -9.43 -10.76 -1.91
C ARG A 125 -8.85 -11.92 -2.71
N LYS A 126 -7.59 -11.80 -3.14
CA LYS A 126 -6.81 -12.95 -3.61
C LYS A 126 -6.09 -13.55 -2.43
N ASP A 127 -6.70 -14.57 -1.82
CA ASP A 127 -6.17 -15.24 -0.63
C ASP A 127 -4.74 -15.75 -0.81
N TRP A 128 -4.39 -16.26 -1.99
CA TRP A 128 -3.02 -16.70 -2.28
C TRP A 128 -1.97 -15.60 -2.03
N VAL A 129 -2.25 -14.35 -2.42
CA VAL A 129 -1.30 -13.24 -2.19
C VAL A 129 -1.16 -12.95 -0.70
N ILE A 130 -2.28 -12.99 0.03
CA ILE A 130 -2.26 -12.81 1.47
C ILE A 130 -1.39 -13.89 2.12
N GLU A 131 -1.71 -15.15 1.86
CA GLU A 131 -1.08 -16.32 2.47
C GLU A 131 0.42 -16.40 2.17
N HIS A 132 0.84 -16.13 0.93
CA HIS A 132 2.20 -16.42 0.50
C HIS A 132 3.12 -15.20 0.46
N ARG A 133 2.55 -13.98 0.42
CA ARG A 133 3.35 -12.76 0.17
C ARG A 133 3.25 -11.73 1.28
N ILE A 134 2.11 -11.65 1.95
CA ILE A 134 1.82 -10.57 2.91
C ILE A 134 1.84 -11.09 4.35
N ALA A 135 0.96 -12.05 4.69
CA ALA A 135 0.84 -12.60 6.05
C ALA A 135 2.15 -13.19 6.62
N PRO A 136 3.07 -13.77 5.83
CA PRO A 136 4.34 -14.26 6.36
C PRO A 136 5.27 -13.16 6.90
N VAL A 137 5.09 -11.91 6.46
CA VAL A 137 5.99 -10.80 6.80
C VAL A 137 5.31 -9.68 7.58
N ALA A 138 3.99 -9.73 7.74
CA ALA A 138 3.21 -8.67 8.35
C ALA A 138 1.93 -9.20 9.00
N SER A 139 1.45 -8.49 10.01
CA SER A 139 0.10 -8.59 10.56
C SER A 139 -0.56 -7.21 10.60
N LEU A 140 -1.89 -7.18 10.64
CA LEU A 140 -2.66 -5.95 10.81
C LEU A 140 -3.41 -5.97 12.13
N THR A 141 -3.30 -4.90 12.92
CA THR A 141 -4.15 -4.69 14.09
C THR A 141 -4.75 -3.29 14.09
N SER A 142 -5.83 -3.10 14.87
CA SER A 142 -6.32 -1.80 15.27
C SER A 142 -5.29 -1.10 16.16
N LEU A 143 -5.56 0.17 16.48
CA LEU A 143 -4.74 0.93 17.43
C LEU A 143 -4.81 0.33 18.85
N ASP A 144 -5.91 -0.34 19.18
CA ASP A 144 -6.13 -1.01 20.47
C ASP A 144 -5.50 -2.41 20.51
N GLY A 145 -4.99 -2.90 19.37
CA GLY A 145 -4.29 -4.18 19.25
C GLY A 145 -5.14 -5.34 18.73
N ASP A 146 -6.41 -5.10 18.40
CA ASP A 146 -7.30 -6.14 17.85
C ASP A 146 -6.91 -6.51 16.42
N PRO A 147 -6.85 -7.80 16.05
CA PRO A 147 -6.56 -8.20 14.68
C PRO A 147 -7.56 -7.61 13.66
N ILE A 148 -7.04 -7.10 12.54
CA ILE A 148 -7.85 -6.63 11.41
C ILE A 148 -7.78 -7.64 10.27
N ALA A 149 -8.93 -7.90 9.63
CA ALA A 149 -8.98 -8.73 8.44
C ALA A 149 -8.26 -8.05 7.26
N TRP A 150 -7.50 -8.83 6.49
CA TRP A 150 -6.91 -8.35 5.24
C TRP A 150 -7.99 -7.86 4.28
N PRO A 151 -7.83 -6.66 3.68
CA PRO A 151 -8.82 -6.08 2.78
C PRO A 151 -8.83 -6.80 1.41
N ASP A 152 -9.80 -6.43 0.57
CA ASP A 152 -9.80 -6.83 -0.83
C ASP A 152 -8.54 -6.32 -1.55
N THR A 153 -7.96 -7.19 -2.39
CA THR A 153 -6.73 -6.89 -3.13
C THR A 153 -6.99 -6.64 -4.61
N ARG A 154 -8.23 -6.84 -5.05
CA ARG A 154 -8.66 -6.76 -6.45
C ARG A 154 -10.05 -6.17 -6.53
N GLN A 155 -10.31 -5.51 -7.64
CA GLN A 155 -11.63 -5.02 -7.99
C GLN A 155 -11.83 -5.08 -9.50
N LEU A 156 -13.07 -5.35 -9.88
CA LEU A 156 -13.57 -5.24 -11.24
C LEU A 156 -14.67 -4.18 -11.21
N LEU A 157 -14.49 -3.11 -11.97
CA LEU A 157 -15.52 -2.11 -12.20
C LEU A 157 -15.95 -2.21 -13.67
N VAL A 158 -17.24 -2.42 -13.89
CA VAL A 158 -17.87 -2.34 -15.21
C VAL A 158 -18.88 -1.20 -15.15
N ALA A 159 -18.71 -0.22 -16.03
CA ALA A 159 -19.58 0.95 -16.07
C ALA A 159 -20.01 1.20 -17.52
N ARG A 160 -21.29 1.49 -17.72
CA ARG A 160 -21.90 1.72 -19.04
C ARG A 160 -22.64 3.04 -19.08
N ARG A 161 -22.69 3.63 -20.27
CA ARG A 161 -23.43 4.87 -20.53
C ARG A 161 -24.80 4.56 -21.09
#